data_AF-A0A081P8L8-F1
#
_entry.id   AF-A0A081P8L8-F1
#
_cell.length_a   1.000
_cell.length_b   1.000
_cell.length_c   1.000
_cell.angle_alpha   90.00
_cell.angle_beta   90.00
_cell.angle_gamma   90.00
#
_symmetry.space_group_name_H-M   'P 1'
#
loop_
_entity.id
_entity.type
_entity.pdbx_description
1 polymer ?
#
loop_
_entity_poly.entity_id
_entity_poly.type
_entity_poly.pdbx_seq_one_letter_code
_entity_poly.pdbx_strand_id
1 'polypeptide(L)'
;MKTTKKLLAPMLALSILSATPAIAANVEEPYRDPGLIQIAKVDQRYVTTAQKAVEQYGNGKSFQLEEALKDEYFVDDTTKIVRWVIQSKTRDAIVTVDADSNKVLTVSVNFELAEMTGKYAKYLPTAEAAVRQLYENADVKFEKAHFFRDETLGTNDFHFSTNDRQFVRVDAVKNEATAVFLQYKLADVDPQAVSTAGQALRLLSKADD
;
A
#
# COMPACT_ATOMS: atom_id res chain seq x y z
N MET A 1 55.71 42.53 23.99
CA MET A 1 54.61 42.63 23.00
C MET A 1 53.54 41.62 23.34
N LYS A 2 52.39 42.08 23.86
CA LYS A 2 51.18 41.27 24.03
C LYS A 2 50.06 42.01 23.31
N THR A 3 49.55 41.39 22.25
CA THR A 3 48.54 41.94 21.34
C THR A 3 47.16 41.89 21.98
N THR A 4 46.55 43.07 22.07
CA THR A 4 45.19 43.33 22.54
C THR A 4 44.18 42.76 21.55
N LYS A 5 43.35 41.79 21.97
CA LYS A 5 42.19 41.33 21.20
C LYS A 5 41.05 42.33 21.35
N LYS A 6 40.68 42.99 20.26
CA LYS A 6 39.43 43.78 20.14
C LYS A 6 38.25 42.80 20.06
N LEU A 7 37.30 42.90 20.98
CA LEU A 7 35.94 42.37 20.77
C LEU A 7 35.18 43.37 19.89
N LEU A 8 34.72 42.92 18.73
CA LEU A 8 33.58 43.51 18.04
C LEU A 8 32.39 42.56 18.22
N ALA A 9 31.36 43.04 18.90
CA ALA A 9 30.03 42.45 18.84
C ALA A 9 29.33 42.90 17.55
N PRO A 10 28.59 42.02 16.88
CA PRO A 10 27.44 42.45 16.11
C PRO A 10 26.15 41.78 16.60
N MET A 11 25.25 42.64 17.05
CA MET A 11 23.80 42.67 16.83
C MET A 11 23.03 41.34 16.76
N LEU A 12 22.19 41.15 17.77
CA LEU A 12 20.94 40.38 17.66
C LEU A 12 20.11 40.90 16.48
N ALA A 13 19.82 40.04 15.52
CA ALA A 13 18.65 40.16 14.67
C ALA A 13 17.59 39.19 15.21
N LEU A 14 16.58 39.71 15.93
CA LEU A 14 15.34 38.98 16.19
C LEU A 14 14.57 38.89 14.87
N SER A 15 14.77 37.82 14.12
CA SER A 15 13.80 37.39 13.12
C SER A 15 12.62 36.75 13.86
N ILE A 16 11.52 37.49 13.92
CA ILE A 16 10.22 36.99 14.37
C ILE A 16 9.77 35.99 13.29
N LEU A 17 10.03 34.69 13.49
CA LEU A 17 9.21 33.69 12.81
C LEU A 17 7.83 33.80 13.44
N SER A 18 6.87 34.32 12.67
CA SER A 18 5.47 34.05 12.90
C SER A 18 5.29 32.54 12.90
N ALA A 19 5.20 31.95 14.09
CA ALA A 19 4.79 30.57 14.24
C ALA A 19 3.35 30.48 13.75
N THR A 20 3.17 30.11 12.48
CA THR A 20 1.95 29.46 12.05
C THR A 20 1.78 28.26 13.00
N PRO A 21 0.66 28.13 13.72
CA PRO A 21 0.44 26.93 14.50
C PRO A 21 0.50 25.77 13.51
N ALA A 22 1.48 24.89 13.72
CA ALA A 22 1.49 23.60 13.08
C ALA A 22 0.18 22.93 13.51
N ILE A 23 -0.80 22.91 12.61
CA ILE A 23 -1.93 22.01 12.73
C ILE A 23 -1.26 20.64 12.69
N ALA A 24 -1.07 20.03 13.86
CA ALA A 24 -0.74 18.64 13.95
C ALA A 24 -1.81 17.92 13.14
N ALA A 25 -1.43 17.37 11.99
CA ALA A 25 -2.26 16.37 11.34
C ALA A 25 -2.55 15.36 12.46
N ASN A 26 -3.82 15.19 12.80
CA ASN A 26 -4.24 14.06 13.61
C ASN A 26 -3.82 12.83 12.81
N VAL A 27 -2.63 12.30 13.11
CA VAL A 27 -2.21 10.98 12.65
C VAL A 27 -3.15 10.06 13.39
N GLU A 28 -4.25 9.72 12.73
CA GLU A 28 -5.16 8.68 13.17
C GLU A 28 -4.27 7.49 13.54
N GLU A 29 -4.28 7.08 14.81
CA GLU A 29 -3.46 5.95 15.21
C GLU A 29 -3.85 4.78 14.31
N PRO A 30 -2.88 4.11 13.65
CA PRO A 30 -3.20 3.02 12.74
C PRO A 30 -4.06 2.02 13.50
N TYR A 31 -5.21 1.67 12.93
CA TYR A 31 -6.13 0.70 13.51
C TYR A 31 -5.36 -0.55 13.97
N ARG A 32 -5.37 -0.79 15.29
CA ARG A 32 -4.71 -1.95 15.90
C ARG A 32 -5.75 -3.04 16.13
N ASP A 33 -5.55 -4.19 15.47
CA ASP A 33 -6.38 -5.34 15.71
C ASP A 33 -6.31 -5.78 17.19
N PRO A 34 -7.46 -5.95 17.87
CA PRO A 34 -7.47 -6.50 19.22
C PRO A 34 -6.94 -7.92 19.16
N GLY A 35 -5.71 -8.13 19.64
CA GLY A 35 -5.01 -9.43 19.55
C GLY A 35 -3.57 -9.33 19.04
N LEU A 36 -3.15 -8.14 18.56
CA LEU A 36 -1.74 -7.91 18.21
C LEU A 36 -0.84 -8.06 19.44
N ILE A 37 0.20 -8.88 19.29
CA ILE A 37 1.27 -9.06 20.26
C ILE A 37 2.60 -8.61 19.67
N GLN A 38 3.53 -8.24 20.55
CA GLN A 38 4.91 -7.97 20.15
C GLN A 38 5.53 -9.23 19.54
N ILE A 39 6.26 -9.07 18.43
CA ILE A 39 6.87 -10.19 17.70
C ILE A 39 7.82 -11.03 18.56
N ALA A 40 8.44 -10.43 19.59
CA ALA A 40 9.29 -11.13 20.57
C ALA A 40 8.55 -12.20 21.40
N LYS A 41 7.21 -12.20 21.40
CA LYS A 41 6.38 -13.22 22.05
C LYS A 41 5.96 -14.36 21.12
N VAL A 42 6.33 -14.29 19.84
CA VAL A 42 6.03 -15.30 18.82
C VAL A 42 7.18 -16.31 18.78
N ASP A 43 6.89 -17.57 18.49
CA ASP A 43 7.93 -18.57 18.24
C ASP A 43 8.83 -18.10 17.08
N GLN A 44 10.14 -18.08 17.34
CA GLN A 44 11.16 -17.57 16.44
C GLN A 44 11.15 -18.24 15.06
N ARG A 45 10.62 -19.48 14.95
CA ARG A 45 10.52 -20.17 13.65
C ARG A 45 9.63 -19.41 12.67
N TYR A 46 8.49 -18.88 13.12
CA TYR A 46 7.58 -18.13 12.26
C TYR A 46 8.14 -16.76 11.91
N VAL A 47 8.79 -16.11 12.88
CA VAL A 47 9.48 -14.82 12.69
C VAL A 47 10.57 -14.95 11.62
N THR A 48 11.39 -15.99 11.72
CA THR A 48 12.48 -16.26 10.77
C THR A 48 11.94 -16.57 9.36
N THR A 49 10.86 -17.35 9.28
CA THR A 49 10.15 -17.61 8.01
C THR A 49 9.65 -16.32 7.37
N ALA A 50 9.01 -15.44 8.16
CA ALA A 50 8.48 -14.18 7.69
C ALA A 50 9.57 -13.20 7.23
N GLN A 51 10.67 -13.10 7.98
CA GLN A 51 11.84 -12.27 7.62
C GLN A 51 12.43 -12.69 6.28
N LYS A 52 12.67 -13.99 6.07
CA LYS A 52 13.17 -14.49 4.78
C LYS A 52 12.22 -14.19 3.62
N ALA A 53 10.91 -14.24 3.86
CA ALA A 53 9.92 -13.93 2.84
C ALA A 53 9.98 -12.45 2.44
N VAL A 54 9.99 -11.51 3.40
CA VAL A 54 10.10 -10.08 3.06
C VAL A 54 11.44 -9.73 2.43
N GLU A 55 12.53 -10.40 2.81
CA GLU A 55 13.84 -10.22 2.15
C GLU A 55 13.81 -10.67 0.68
N GLN A 56 13.20 -11.84 0.40
CA GLN A 56 13.08 -12.38 -0.95
C GLN A 56 12.26 -11.47 -1.88
N TYR A 57 11.15 -10.94 -1.37
CA TYR A 57 10.20 -10.14 -2.14
C TYR A 57 10.42 -8.63 -2.01
N GLY A 58 11.28 -8.19 -1.11
CA GLY A 58 11.47 -6.77 -0.78
C GLY A 58 12.32 -5.99 -1.77
N ASN A 59 12.89 -6.62 -2.80
CA ASN A 59 13.64 -5.92 -3.85
C ASN A 59 14.77 -5.00 -3.33
N GLY A 60 15.45 -5.43 -2.26
CA GLY A 60 16.50 -4.64 -1.60
C GLY A 60 15.99 -3.65 -0.54
N LYS A 61 14.67 -3.40 -0.47
CA LYS A 61 14.04 -2.68 0.65
C LYS A 61 14.02 -3.57 1.89
N SER A 62 14.46 -3.00 3.01
CA SER A 62 14.38 -3.66 4.32
C SER A 62 13.06 -3.33 4.98
N PHE A 63 12.38 -4.35 5.49
CA PHE A 63 11.13 -4.21 6.24
C PHE A 63 11.33 -4.65 7.69
N GLN A 64 10.93 -3.80 8.62
CA GLN A 64 10.99 -4.11 10.05
C GLN A 64 9.66 -4.72 10.50
N LEU A 65 9.67 -6.03 10.77
CA LEU A 65 8.52 -6.74 11.35
C LEU A 65 8.57 -6.59 12.88
N GLU A 66 7.45 -6.22 13.49
CA GLU A 66 7.41 -5.82 14.91
C GLU A 66 6.23 -6.41 15.69
N GLU A 67 5.14 -6.73 14.99
CA GLU A 67 3.89 -7.17 15.60
C GLU A 67 3.39 -8.45 14.94
N ALA A 68 2.59 -9.21 15.67
CA ALA A 68 1.96 -10.41 15.15
C ALA A 68 0.57 -10.63 15.73
N LEU A 69 -0.27 -11.31 14.98
CA LEU A 69 -1.60 -11.76 15.38
C LEU A 69 -1.70 -13.26 15.07
N LYS A 70 -2.23 -14.03 16.01
CA LYS A 70 -2.67 -15.40 15.74
C LYS A 70 -4.10 -15.35 15.25
N ASP A 71 -4.33 -15.89 14.06
CA ASP A 71 -5.63 -15.88 13.38
C ASP A 71 -6.05 -17.32 13.06
N GLU A 72 -7.36 -17.55 13.01
CA GLU A 72 -7.95 -18.85 12.73
C GLU A 72 -9.12 -18.67 11.77
N TYR A 73 -9.13 -19.45 10.68
CA TYR A 73 -10.24 -19.44 9.73
C TYR A 73 -10.54 -20.85 9.24
N PHE A 74 -11.76 -21.04 8.76
CA PHE A 74 -12.21 -22.30 8.19
C PHE A 74 -12.13 -22.22 6.66
N VAL A 75 -11.49 -23.21 6.03
CA VAL A 75 -11.51 -23.35 4.56
C VAL A 75 -12.72 -24.16 4.08
N ASP A 76 -13.27 -24.99 4.96
CA ASP A 76 -14.52 -25.74 4.79
C ASP A 76 -15.13 -26.00 6.18
N ASP A 77 -16.27 -26.69 6.24
CA ASP A 77 -17.02 -26.96 7.47
C ASP A 77 -16.23 -27.73 8.54
N THR A 78 -15.09 -28.33 8.18
CA THR A 78 -14.31 -29.23 9.05
C THR A 78 -12.85 -28.85 9.18
N THR A 79 -12.29 -28.13 8.21
CA THR A 79 -10.87 -27.81 8.15
C THR A 79 -10.62 -26.39 8.65
N LYS A 80 -10.05 -26.30 9.86
CA LYS A 80 -9.58 -25.05 10.44
C LYS A 80 -8.10 -24.85 10.16
N ILE A 81 -7.75 -23.70 9.59
CA ILE A 81 -6.37 -23.26 9.43
C ILE A 81 -6.06 -22.24 10.52
N VAL A 82 -4.94 -22.46 11.20
CA VAL A 82 -4.38 -21.54 12.18
C VAL A 82 -3.15 -20.90 11.55
N ARG A 83 -3.04 -19.58 11.62
CA ARG A 83 -1.93 -18.84 11.01
C ARG A 83 -1.42 -17.74 11.91
N TRP A 84 -0.17 -17.38 11.70
CA TRP A 84 0.46 -16.19 12.25
C TRP A 84 0.50 -15.12 11.18
N VAL A 85 -0.15 -13.99 11.43
CA VAL A 85 0.02 -12.77 10.64
C VAL A 85 1.12 -11.96 11.30
N ILE A 86 2.25 -11.78 10.64
CA ILE A 86 3.44 -11.07 11.16
C ILE A 86 3.64 -9.82 10.30
N GLN A 87 3.71 -8.65 10.92
CA GLN A 87 3.67 -7.37 10.20
C GLN A 87 4.59 -6.29 10.78
N SER A 88 4.90 -5.30 9.94
CA SER A 88 5.43 -4.02 10.41
C SER A 88 4.35 -3.19 11.08
N LYS A 89 4.73 -2.24 11.94
CA LYS A 89 3.77 -1.32 12.60
C LYS A 89 2.94 -0.50 11.61
N THR A 90 3.55 -0.09 10.50
CA THR A 90 2.89 0.68 9.44
C THR A 90 2.11 -0.20 8.46
N ARG A 91 2.18 -1.53 8.62
CA ARG A 91 1.60 -2.52 7.71
C ARG A 91 2.14 -2.45 6.28
N ASP A 92 3.31 -1.84 6.08
CA ASP A 92 4.04 -1.86 4.80
C ASP A 92 4.66 -3.21 4.46
N ALA A 93 4.75 -4.10 5.44
CA ALA A 93 5.00 -5.51 5.21
C ALA A 93 4.09 -6.34 6.11
N ILE A 94 3.45 -7.35 5.50
CA ILE A 94 2.64 -8.35 6.19
C ILE A 94 2.98 -9.70 5.57
N VAL A 95 3.33 -10.68 6.40
CA VAL A 95 3.52 -12.07 6.00
C VAL A 95 2.62 -12.94 6.83
N THR A 96 1.89 -13.83 6.18
CA THR A 96 1.09 -14.84 6.86
C THR A 96 1.81 -16.17 6.78
N VAL A 97 1.99 -16.83 7.92
CA VAL A 97 2.67 -18.12 8.05
C VAL A 97 1.72 -19.14 8.66
N ASP A 98 1.60 -20.30 8.02
CA ASP A 98 0.81 -21.42 8.51
C ASP A 98 1.38 -21.93 9.85
N ALA A 99 0.54 -22.07 10.87
CA ALA A 99 1.00 -22.39 12.21
C ALA A 99 1.50 -23.84 12.32
N ASP A 100 0.99 -24.76 11.51
CA ASP A 100 1.33 -26.18 11.61
C ASP A 100 2.58 -26.52 10.79
N SER A 101 2.60 -26.12 9.52
CA SER A 101 3.67 -26.41 8.57
C SER A 101 4.80 -25.39 8.54
N ASN A 102 4.62 -24.22 9.18
CA ASN A 102 5.56 -23.09 9.13
C ASN A 102 5.85 -22.60 7.69
N LYS A 103 4.93 -22.83 6.75
CA LYS A 103 5.04 -22.35 5.37
C LYS A 103 4.45 -20.94 5.24
N VAL A 104 5.04 -20.13 4.36
CA VAL A 104 4.48 -18.83 3.98
C VAL A 104 3.21 -19.07 3.19
N LEU A 105 2.09 -18.49 3.64
CA LEU A 105 0.81 -18.49 2.94
C LEU A 105 0.68 -17.25 2.06
N THR A 106 0.93 -16.06 2.63
CA THR A 106 0.83 -14.81 1.89
C THR A 106 1.99 -13.87 2.21
N VAL A 107 2.34 -13.04 1.23
CA VAL A 107 3.29 -11.92 1.38
C VAL A 107 2.65 -10.69 0.78
N SER A 108 2.60 -9.61 1.55
CA SER A 108 2.09 -8.30 1.15
C SER A 108 3.14 -7.26 1.50
N VAL A 109 3.67 -6.55 0.52
CA VAL A 109 4.66 -5.48 0.75
C VAL A 109 4.37 -4.23 -0.09
N ASN A 110 4.57 -3.06 0.50
CA ASN A 110 4.37 -1.76 -0.15
C ASN A 110 5.69 -1.14 -0.61
N PHE A 111 5.64 -0.53 -1.78
CA PHE A 111 6.73 0.21 -2.41
C PHE A 111 6.26 1.60 -2.82
N GLU A 112 7.12 2.59 -2.58
CA GLU A 112 7.08 3.85 -3.32
C GLU A 112 7.45 3.57 -4.79
N LEU A 113 6.92 4.36 -5.73
CA LEU A 113 7.25 4.12 -7.15
C LEU A 113 8.75 4.22 -7.45
N ALA A 114 9.48 5.09 -6.74
CA ALA A 114 10.93 5.21 -6.88
C ALA A 114 11.69 3.95 -6.43
N GLU A 115 11.08 3.09 -5.62
CA GLU A 115 11.65 1.82 -5.15
C GLU A 115 11.39 0.67 -6.15
N MET A 116 10.55 0.88 -7.16
CA MET A 116 10.26 -0.07 -8.24
C MET A 116 11.42 -0.15 -9.23
N THR A 117 12.56 -0.65 -8.76
CA THR A 117 13.82 -0.74 -9.50
C THR A 117 14.22 -2.20 -9.77
N GLY A 118 15.30 -2.42 -10.51
CA GLY A 118 15.83 -3.76 -10.77
C GLY A 118 14.80 -4.69 -11.42
N LYS A 119 14.56 -5.87 -10.81
CA LYS A 119 13.60 -6.86 -11.33
C LYS A 119 12.15 -6.36 -11.35
N TYR A 120 11.81 -5.32 -10.59
CA TYR A 120 10.45 -4.78 -10.48
C TYR A 120 10.17 -3.58 -11.39
N ALA A 121 11.21 -2.99 -12.01
CA ALA A 121 11.07 -1.80 -12.86
C ALA A 121 10.15 -2.00 -14.08
N LYS A 122 9.96 -3.24 -14.52
CA LYS A 122 9.13 -3.58 -15.69
C LYS A 122 7.62 -3.46 -15.46
N TYR A 123 7.15 -3.49 -14.21
CA TYR A 123 5.72 -3.60 -13.93
C TYR A 123 4.97 -2.26 -14.02
N LEU A 124 5.62 -1.14 -13.65
CA LEU A 124 5.02 0.19 -13.74
C LEU A 124 4.69 0.57 -15.21
N PRO A 125 5.61 0.41 -16.18
CA PRO A 125 5.28 0.65 -17.60
C PRO A 125 4.11 -0.21 -18.11
N THR A 126 3.99 -1.47 -17.64
CA THR A 126 2.84 -2.32 -17.99
C THR A 126 1.53 -1.73 -17.48
N ALA A 127 1.52 -1.24 -16.24
CA ALA A 127 0.34 -0.59 -15.67
C ALA A 127 -0.03 0.70 -16.43
N GLU A 128 0.95 1.55 -16.73
CA GLU A 128 0.75 2.77 -17.51
C GLU A 128 0.23 2.48 -18.93
N ALA A 129 0.75 1.44 -19.58
CA ALA A 129 0.30 1.02 -20.90
C ALA A 129 -1.16 0.54 -20.87
N ALA A 130 -1.55 -0.22 -19.86
CA ALA A 130 -2.93 -0.70 -19.70
C ALA A 130 -3.92 0.46 -19.51
N VAL A 131 -3.54 1.49 -18.76
CA VAL A 131 -4.33 2.72 -18.64
C VAL A 131 -4.53 3.38 -20.00
N ARG A 132 -3.43 3.63 -20.74
CA ARG A 132 -3.49 4.31 -22.05
C ARG A 132 -4.31 3.53 -23.07
N GLN A 133 -4.26 2.19 -23.02
CA GLN A 133 -5.05 1.34 -23.90
C GLN A 133 -6.56 1.48 -23.66
N LEU A 134 -6.98 1.67 -22.41
CA LEU A 134 -8.40 1.80 -22.05
C LEU A 134 -8.92 3.23 -22.11
N TYR A 135 -8.06 4.21 -21.82
CA TYR A 135 -8.40 5.62 -21.81
C TYR A 135 -7.16 6.42 -22.22
N GLU A 136 -7.04 6.69 -23.51
CA GLU A 136 -5.85 7.33 -24.11
C GLU A 136 -5.51 8.68 -23.46
N ASN A 137 -6.55 9.43 -23.05
CA ASN A 137 -6.42 10.73 -22.40
C ASN A 137 -6.36 10.66 -20.86
N ALA A 138 -6.19 9.47 -20.29
CA ALA A 138 -6.04 9.28 -18.86
C ALA A 138 -4.81 10.00 -18.33
N ASP A 139 -5.01 10.96 -17.42
CA ASP A 139 -3.95 11.53 -16.58
C ASP A 139 -3.91 10.78 -15.24
N VAL A 140 -3.65 9.47 -15.31
CA VAL A 140 -3.48 8.63 -14.11
C VAL A 140 -2.03 8.71 -13.67
N LYS A 141 -1.83 9.25 -12.47
CA LYS A 141 -0.52 9.30 -11.81
C LYS A 141 -0.55 8.33 -10.63
N PHE A 142 0.00 7.13 -10.84
CA PHE A 142 0.17 6.19 -9.73
C PHE A 142 1.06 6.81 -8.64
N GLU A 143 0.81 6.44 -7.40
CA GLU A 143 1.56 6.93 -6.26
C GLU A 143 2.23 5.79 -5.50
N LYS A 144 1.59 4.62 -5.46
CA LYS A 144 2.06 3.47 -4.70
C LYS A 144 2.00 2.21 -5.54
N ALA A 145 2.97 1.33 -5.28
CA ALA A 145 2.95 -0.04 -5.74
C ALA A 145 2.82 -0.98 -4.54
N HIS A 146 1.93 -1.94 -4.64
CA HIS A 146 1.73 -2.98 -3.63
C HIS A 146 1.94 -4.33 -4.29
N PHE A 147 2.82 -5.14 -3.72
CA PHE A 147 3.02 -6.51 -4.15
C PHE A 147 2.24 -7.46 -3.25
N PHE A 148 1.49 -8.38 -3.87
CA PHE A 148 0.78 -9.43 -3.17
C PHE A 148 1.07 -10.79 -3.77
N ARG A 149 1.47 -11.73 -2.93
CA ARG A 149 1.55 -13.16 -3.25
C ARG A 149 0.65 -13.94 -2.31
N ASP A 150 -0.11 -14.87 -2.88
CA ASP A 150 -0.93 -15.83 -2.18
C ASP A 150 -0.60 -17.24 -2.71
N GLU A 151 -0.01 -18.07 -1.86
CA GLU A 151 0.36 -19.43 -2.21
C GLU A 151 -0.86 -20.35 -2.35
N THR A 152 -1.90 -20.10 -1.55
CA THR A 152 -3.15 -20.88 -1.59
C THR A 152 -3.92 -20.68 -2.88
N LEU A 153 -3.92 -19.47 -3.43
CA LEU A 153 -4.57 -19.15 -4.70
C LEU A 153 -3.62 -19.24 -5.90
N GLY A 154 -2.31 -19.42 -5.66
CA GLY A 154 -1.29 -19.38 -6.71
C GLY A 154 -1.19 -18.02 -7.40
N THR A 155 -1.62 -16.94 -6.74
CA THR A 155 -1.63 -15.60 -7.31
C THR A 155 -0.41 -14.81 -6.87
N ASN A 156 0.09 -13.99 -7.79
CA ASN A 156 1.23 -13.13 -7.56
C ASN A 156 1.09 -11.87 -8.44
N ASP A 157 0.83 -10.72 -7.83
CA ASP A 157 0.51 -9.51 -8.56
C ASP A 157 1.08 -8.24 -7.93
N PHE A 158 1.21 -7.22 -8.77
CA PHE A 158 1.45 -5.85 -8.38
C PHE A 158 0.19 -5.02 -8.58
N HIS A 159 -0.20 -4.28 -7.56
CA HIS A 159 -1.21 -3.24 -7.63
C HIS A 159 -0.53 -1.88 -7.70
N PHE A 160 -0.79 -1.15 -8.77
CA PHE A 160 -0.44 0.25 -8.89
C PHE A 160 -1.69 1.07 -8.60
N SER A 161 -1.64 1.94 -7.62
CA SER A 161 -2.82 2.69 -7.16
C SER A 161 -2.55 4.18 -7.04
N THR A 162 -3.62 4.94 -7.18
CA THR A 162 -3.70 6.37 -6.93
C THR A 162 -4.41 6.64 -5.59
N ASN A 163 -4.31 7.86 -5.07
CA ASN A 163 -5.06 8.24 -3.86
C ASN A 163 -6.58 8.26 -4.04
N ASP A 164 -7.06 8.47 -5.27
CA ASP A 164 -8.50 8.48 -5.59
C ASP A 164 -9.06 7.07 -5.90
N ARG A 165 -8.34 6.02 -5.49
CA ARG A 165 -8.76 4.60 -5.55
C ARG A 165 -8.84 4.04 -6.98
N GLN A 166 -8.19 4.68 -7.95
CA GLN A 166 -7.95 4.08 -9.25
C GLN A 166 -6.79 3.08 -9.12
N PHE A 167 -6.84 1.98 -9.86
CA PHE A 167 -5.76 1.00 -9.81
C PHE A 167 -5.62 0.17 -11.08
N VAL A 168 -4.42 -0.39 -11.23
CA VAL A 168 -4.13 -1.47 -12.17
C VAL A 168 -3.48 -2.62 -11.43
N ARG A 169 -3.96 -3.84 -11.68
CA ARG A 169 -3.33 -5.09 -11.24
C ARG A 169 -2.51 -5.66 -12.40
N VAL A 170 -1.25 -5.99 -12.13
CA VAL A 170 -0.32 -6.61 -13.08
C VAL A 170 0.12 -7.95 -12.53
N ASP A 171 -0.07 -9.02 -13.29
CA ASP A 171 0.43 -10.36 -12.97
C ASP A 171 1.97 -10.35 -12.95
N ALA A 172 2.56 -10.76 -11.83
CA ALA A 172 4.00 -10.69 -11.63
C ALA A 172 4.77 -11.73 -12.45
N VAL A 173 4.14 -12.83 -12.86
CA VAL A 173 4.75 -13.92 -13.65
C VAL A 173 4.76 -13.55 -15.13
N LYS A 174 3.60 -13.15 -15.65
CA LYS A 174 3.39 -12.85 -17.08
C LYS A 174 3.75 -11.42 -17.44
N ASN A 175 3.79 -10.51 -16.46
CA ASN A 175 3.91 -9.06 -16.66
C ASN A 175 2.79 -8.54 -17.59
N GLU A 176 1.56 -8.93 -17.30
CA GLU A 176 0.35 -8.55 -18.04
C GLU A 176 -0.65 -7.89 -17.09
N ALA A 177 -1.35 -6.85 -17.56
CA ALA A 177 -2.42 -6.26 -16.79
C ALA A 177 -3.63 -7.22 -16.73
N THR A 178 -4.10 -7.52 -15.52
CA THR A 178 -5.21 -8.46 -15.27
C THR A 178 -6.47 -7.77 -14.79
N ALA A 179 -6.35 -6.56 -14.24
CA ALA A 179 -7.49 -5.73 -13.87
C ALA A 179 -7.12 -4.26 -13.98
N VAL A 180 -8.09 -3.45 -14.44
CA VAL A 180 -7.96 -1.99 -14.50
C VAL A 180 -9.25 -1.38 -13.98
N PHE A 181 -9.13 -0.47 -13.02
CA PHE A 181 -10.24 0.29 -12.45
C PHE A 181 -9.90 1.77 -12.52
N LEU A 182 -10.63 2.50 -13.37
CA LEU A 182 -10.41 3.92 -13.63
C LEU A 182 -11.69 4.71 -13.33
N GLN A 183 -11.51 5.92 -12.85
CA GLN A 183 -12.58 6.89 -12.70
C GLN A 183 -12.53 7.84 -13.90
N TYR A 184 -13.56 7.73 -14.74
CA TYR A 184 -13.68 8.59 -15.93
C TYR A 184 -14.28 9.94 -15.53
N LYS A 185 -13.76 11.03 -16.09
CA LYS A 185 -14.43 12.33 -16.02
C LYS A 185 -15.73 12.22 -16.80
N LEU A 186 -16.80 12.83 -16.29
CA LEU A 186 -18.12 12.79 -16.93
C LEU A 186 -18.09 13.25 -18.39
N ALA A 187 -17.25 14.24 -18.72
CA ALA A 187 -17.09 14.76 -20.07
C ALA A 187 -16.52 13.74 -21.07
N ASP A 188 -15.86 12.69 -20.58
CA ASP A 188 -15.23 11.64 -21.38
C ASP A 188 -16.08 10.36 -21.42
N VAL A 189 -17.23 10.34 -20.75
CA VAL A 189 -18.19 9.23 -20.79
C VAL A 189 -19.15 9.44 -21.96
N ASP A 190 -19.59 8.33 -22.58
CA ASP A 190 -20.60 8.36 -23.64
C ASP A 190 -21.83 9.21 -23.22
N PRO A 191 -22.15 10.29 -23.96
CA PRO A 191 -23.29 11.16 -23.66
C PRO A 191 -24.62 10.41 -23.54
N GLN A 192 -24.81 9.31 -24.28
CA GLN A 192 -26.02 8.49 -24.20
C GLN A 192 -26.10 7.74 -22.87
N ALA A 193 -24.97 7.23 -22.38
CA ALA A 193 -24.90 6.59 -21.06
C ALA A 193 -25.19 7.60 -19.95
N VAL A 194 -24.62 8.81 -20.04
CA VAL A 194 -24.88 9.91 -19.10
C VAL A 194 -26.36 10.31 -19.10
N SER A 195 -26.95 10.47 -20.28
CA SER A 195 -28.37 10.79 -20.44
C SER A 195 -29.27 9.70 -19.82
N THR A 196 -28.97 8.43 -20.10
CA THR A 196 -29.72 7.28 -19.57
C THR A 196 -29.66 7.21 -18.06
N ALA A 197 -28.47 7.36 -17.48
CA ALA A 197 -28.29 7.40 -16.02
C ALA A 197 -29.05 8.59 -15.39
N GLY A 198 -28.99 9.76 -16.03
CA GLY A 198 -29.74 10.94 -15.60
C GLY A 198 -31.26 10.75 -15.64
N GLN A 199 -31.78 10.03 -16.63
CA GLN A 199 -33.21 9.68 -16.71
C GLN A 199 -33.60 8.70 -15.60
N ALA A 200 -32.81 7.65 -15.38
CA ALA A 200 -33.05 6.68 -14.32
C ALA A 200 -33.06 7.34 -12.93
N LEU A 201 -32.12 8.23 -12.65
CA LEU A 201 -32.06 8.96 -11.38
C LEU A 201 -33.32 9.79 -11.14
N ARG A 202 -33.83 10.48 -12.18
CA ARG A 202 -35.09 11.25 -12.09
C ARG A 202 -36.30 10.38 -11.83
N LEU A 203 -36.32 9.14 -12.32
CA LEU A 203 -37.42 8.20 -12.07
C LEU A 203 -37.40 7.71 -10.62
N LEU A 204 -36.21 7.43 -10.08
CA LEU A 204 -36.04 7.05 -8.67
C LEU A 204 -36.46 8.19 -7.73
N SER A 205 -35.99 9.41 -7.99
CA SER A 205 -36.34 10.57 -7.16
C SER A 205 -37.83 10.93 -7.19
N LYS A 206 -38.57 10.50 -8.22
CA LYS A 206 -40.02 10.69 -8.32
C LYS A 206 -40.84 9.56 -7.69
N ALA A 207 -40.20 8.45 -7.33
CA ALA A 207 -40.84 7.32 -6.67
C ALA A 207 -40.82 7.46 -5.13
N ASP A 208 -40.01 8.37 -4.60
CA ASP A 208 -39.90 8.70 -3.18
C ASP A 208 -40.77 9.90 -2.75
N ASP A 209 -41.52 10.51 -3.68
CA ASP A 209 -42.54 11.56 -3.46
C ASP A 209 -43.96 10.96 -3.55
#